data_AF-A0AAW5SIE9-F1
#
_entry.id   AF-A0AAW5SIE9-F1
#
_cell.length_a   1.000
_cell.length_b   1.000
_cell.length_c   1.000
_cell.angle_alpha   90.00
_cell.angle_beta   90.00
_cell.angle_gamma   90.00
#
_symmetry.space_group_name_H-M   'P 1'
#
loop_
_entity.id
_entity.type
_entity.pdbx_description
1 polymer ?
#
loop_
_entity_poly.entity_id
_entity_poly.type
_entity_poly.pdbx_seq_one_letter_code
_entity_poly.pdbx_strand_id
1 'polypeptide(L)'
;MTRLRVRRLATRTLVALAIVVGIVAGVVVVANMPIVSNAWSTATEPAYVIPAESSMWRFTPTQMNEGSGDWWVYGQDDRNYYYFTGQGEPPYLVMPKAEATACAGFEGTDYRTWCR
;
A
#
# COMPACT_ATOMS: atom_id res chain seq x y z
N MET A 1 -39.60 -37.93 6.56
CA MET A 1 -38.85 -36.77 7.10
C MET A 1 -38.87 -35.65 6.06
N THR A 2 -39.22 -34.44 6.47
CA THR A 2 -39.92 -33.43 5.65
C THR A 2 -38.99 -32.51 4.85
N ARG A 3 -39.29 -32.29 3.57
CA ARG A 3 -38.56 -31.42 2.62
C ARG A 3 -38.20 -30.03 3.17
N LEU A 4 -38.99 -29.52 4.13
CA LEU A 4 -38.75 -28.27 4.87
C LEU A 4 -37.48 -28.32 5.74
N ARG A 5 -37.15 -29.45 6.37
CA ARG A 5 -35.91 -29.60 7.16
C ARG A 5 -34.68 -29.59 6.27
N VAL A 6 -34.76 -30.25 5.10
CA VAL A 6 -33.69 -30.27 4.09
C VAL A 6 -33.46 -28.88 3.51
N ARG A 7 -34.52 -28.15 3.16
CA ARG A 7 -34.41 -26.75 2.70
C ARG A 7 -33.80 -25.85 3.78
N ARG A 8 -34.27 -25.92 5.02
CA ARG A 8 -33.72 -25.12 6.14
C ARG A 8 -32.24 -25.44 6.42
N LEU A 9 -31.83 -26.70 6.32
CA LEU A 9 -30.43 -27.10 6.48
C LEU A 9 -29.58 -26.56 5.33
N ALA A 10 -30.02 -26.75 4.07
CA ALA A 10 -29.33 -26.24 2.89
C ALA A 10 -29.18 -24.70 2.91
N THR A 11 -30.23 -23.96 3.27
CA THR A 11 -30.17 -22.49 3.41
C THR A 11 -29.17 -22.07 4.49
N ARG A 12 -29.12 -22.75 5.64
CA ARG A 12 -28.13 -22.47 6.70
C ARG A 12 -26.71 -22.73 6.23
N THR A 13 -26.47 -23.83 5.52
CA THR A 13 -25.16 -24.16 4.97
C THR A 13 -24.72 -23.13 3.92
N LEU A 14 -25.62 -22.70 3.03
CA LEU A 14 -25.34 -21.66 2.04
C LEU A 14 -25.02 -20.30 2.68
N VAL A 15 -25.77 -19.90 3.72
CA VAL A 15 -25.50 -18.67 4.47
C VAL A 15 -24.14 -18.74 5.18
N ALA A 16 -23.84 -19.88 5.83
CA ALA A 16 -22.54 -20.06 6.49
C ALA A 16 -21.38 -20.01 5.48
N LEU A 17 -21.51 -20.65 4.33
CA LEU A 17 -20.53 -20.58 3.24
C LEU A 17 -20.35 -19.14 2.73
N ALA A 18 -21.44 -18.41 2.51
CA ALA A 18 -21.37 -17.02 2.07
C ALA A 18 -20.64 -16.12 3.09
N ILE A 19 -20.87 -16.33 4.39
CA ILE A 19 -20.16 -15.61 5.46
C ILE A 19 -18.68 -15.95 5.44
N VAL A 20 -18.32 -17.24 5.37
CA VAL A 20 -16.92 -17.67 5.32
C VAL A 20 -16.22 -17.07 4.10
N VAL A 21 -16.85 -17.12 2.92
CA VAL A 21 -16.31 -16.51 1.70
C VAL A 21 -16.13 -15.00 1.87
N GLY A 22 -17.11 -14.31 2.47
CA GLY A 22 -17.01 -12.88 2.75
C GLY A 22 -15.85 -12.53 3.70
N ILE A 23 -15.65 -13.33 4.75
CA ILE A 23 -14.53 -13.16 5.69
C ILE A 23 -13.19 -13.38 4.98
N VAL A 24 -13.06 -14.48 4.23
CA VAL A 24 -11.83 -14.80 3.49
C VAL A 24 -11.50 -13.70 2.48
N ALA A 25 -12.50 -13.23 1.72
CA ALA A 25 -12.31 -12.13 0.78
C ALA A 25 -11.87 -10.84 1.49
N GLY A 26 -12.49 -10.51 2.63
CA GLY A 26 -12.11 -9.36 3.45
C GLY A 26 -10.66 -9.45 3.96
N VAL A 27 -10.24 -10.62 4.47
CA VAL A 27 -8.86 -10.84 4.92
C VAL A 27 -7.87 -10.70 3.77
N VAL A 28 -8.16 -11.26 2.59
CA VAL A 28 -7.29 -11.13 1.42
C VAL A 28 -7.14 -9.67 1.02
N VAL A 29 -8.22 -8.89 1.00
CA VAL A 29 -8.16 -7.45 0.67
C VAL A 29 -7.29 -6.70 1.66
N VAL A 30 -7.50 -6.90 2.97
CA VAL A 30 -6.72 -6.21 4.02
C VAL A 30 -5.25 -6.62 4.00
N ALA A 31 -4.95 -7.90 3.78
CA ALA A 31 -3.57 -8.41 3.71
C ALA A 31 -2.79 -7.85 2.50
N ASN A 32 -3.48 -7.44 1.44
CA ASN A 32 -2.88 -6.78 0.27
C ASN A 32 -2.82 -5.26 0.40
N MET A 33 -3.34 -4.67 1.48
CA MET A 33 -3.24 -3.24 1.71
C MET A 33 -1.91 -2.87 2.40
N PRO A 34 -1.20 -1.83 1.94
CA PRO A 34 0.02 -1.35 2.57
C PRO A 34 -0.13 -0.88 4.02
N ILE A 35 -1.37 -0.72 4.54
CA ILE A 35 -1.59 -0.12 5.86
C ILE A 35 -0.86 -0.85 6.98
N VAL A 36 -0.85 -2.19 6.99
CA VAL A 36 -0.27 -2.92 8.12
C VAL A 36 1.24 -2.65 8.20
N SER A 37 1.95 -2.75 7.07
CA SER A 37 3.39 -2.45 7.01
C SER A 37 3.66 -0.99 7.28
N ASN A 38 2.91 -0.08 6.67
CA ASN A 38 3.12 1.35 6.81
C ASN A 38 2.87 1.82 8.25
N ALA A 39 1.82 1.33 8.90
CA ALA A 39 1.51 1.66 10.29
C ALA A 39 2.58 1.12 11.25
N TRP A 40 3.04 -0.13 11.03
CA TRP A 40 4.12 -0.70 11.81
C TRP A 40 5.41 0.10 11.66
N SER A 41 5.87 0.31 10.42
CA SER A 41 7.12 1.04 10.17
C SER A 41 7.08 2.47 10.68
N THR A 42 5.96 3.19 10.50
CA THR A 42 5.81 4.55 11.06
C THR A 42 5.89 4.54 12.60
N ALA A 43 5.43 3.48 13.25
CA ALA A 43 5.47 3.37 14.71
C ALA A 43 6.86 2.96 15.26
N THR A 44 7.65 2.19 14.49
CA THR A 44 8.90 1.61 14.97
C THR A 44 10.16 2.25 14.41
N GLU A 45 10.08 2.92 13.26
CA GLU A 45 11.22 3.52 12.57
C GLU A 45 11.04 5.04 12.45
N PRO A 46 11.77 5.86 13.24
CA PRO A 46 11.64 7.31 13.22
C PRO A 46 11.92 7.96 11.86
N ALA A 47 12.76 7.35 11.03
CA ALA A 47 13.04 7.86 9.68
C ALA A 47 11.96 7.46 8.66
N TYR A 48 11.04 6.56 9.00
CA TYR A 48 9.95 6.13 8.13
C TYR A 48 8.83 7.17 8.12
N VAL A 49 8.87 8.06 7.13
CA VAL A 49 7.87 9.12 6.96
C VAL A 49 6.88 8.76 5.86
N ILE A 50 5.59 8.85 6.13
CA ILE A 50 4.55 8.76 5.08
C ILE A 50 4.47 10.10 4.36
N PRO A 51 4.56 10.14 3.01
CA PRO A 51 4.37 11.37 2.27
C PRO A 51 2.99 12.01 2.51
N ALA A 52 2.95 13.32 2.73
CA ALA A 52 1.76 14.10 3.00
C ALA A 52 0.74 14.09 1.85
N GLU A 53 1.20 13.91 0.61
CA GLU A 53 0.39 13.74 -0.59
C GLU A 53 -0.27 12.36 -0.67
N SER A 54 0.17 11.44 0.19
CA SER A 54 -0.26 10.05 0.27
C SER A 54 -0.94 9.73 1.60
N SER A 55 -1.03 8.44 1.93
CA SER A 55 -1.50 7.96 3.23
C SER A 55 -0.95 6.57 3.52
N MET A 56 -1.01 6.15 4.78
CA MET A 56 -0.67 4.78 5.18
C MET A 56 -1.41 3.69 4.38
N TRP A 57 -2.57 4.00 3.80
CA TRP A 57 -3.36 3.05 3.02
C TRP A 57 -2.89 2.88 1.56
N ARG A 58 -2.21 3.88 1.01
CA ARG A 58 -1.89 3.96 -0.43
C ARG A 58 -0.40 3.96 -0.71
N PHE A 59 0.38 4.56 0.19
CA PHE A 59 1.82 4.63 0.01
C PHE A 59 2.42 3.22 -0.04
N THR A 60 3.24 2.97 -1.05
CA THR A 60 3.89 1.68 -1.24
C THR A 60 5.39 1.93 -1.41
N PRO A 61 6.22 1.54 -0.43
CA PRO A 61 7.66 1.48 -0.63
C PRO A 61 8.00 0.55 -1.80
N THR A 62 8.88 1.01 -2.68
CA THR A 62 9.35 0.24 -3.85
C THR A 62 10.82 -0.13 -3.72
N GLN A 63 11.59 0.64 -2.95
CA GLN A 63 12.94 0.31 -2.54
C GLN A 63 13.12 0.69 -1.06
N MET A 64 13.61 -0.26 -0.27
CA MET A 64 13.97 -0.04 1.13
C MET A 64 15.45 0.33 1.24
N ASN A 65 15.80 0.98 2.35
CA ASN A 65 17.19 1.23 2.72
C ASN A 65 17.92 -0.09 2.97
N GLU A 66 19.10 -0.27 2.37
CA GLU A 66 19.95 -1.46 2.57
C GLU A 66 20.84 -1.35 3.81
N GLY A 67 20.83 -0.20 4.50
CA GLY A 67 21.56 0.04 5.73
C GLY A 67 20.90 -0.55 6.98
N SER A 68 21.27 -0.02 8.14
CA SER A 68 20.85 -0.55 9.45
C SER A 68 19.45 -0.15 9.91
N GLY A 69 18.63 0.47 9.06
CA GLY A 69 17.32 0.97 9.46
C GLY A 69 16.25 0.76 8.40
N ASP A 70 15.00 0.72 8.85
CA ASP A 70 13.88 0.14 8.11
C ASP A 70 13.03 1.22 7.44
N TRP A 71 13.67 2.18 6.78
CA TRP A 71 12.99 3.24 6.01
C TRP A 71 13.05 3.00 4.50
N TRP A 72 12.15 3.64 3.78
CA TRP A 72 12.10 3.57 2.32
C TRP A 72 13.07 4.57 1.68
N VAL A 73 13.61 4.22 0.51
CA VAL A 73 14.43 5.10 -0.35
C VAL A 73 13.56 5.62 -1.50
N TYR A 74 12.82 4.72 -2.14
CA TYR A 74 11.82 5.09 -3.15
C TYR A 74 10.47 4.49 -2.79
N GLY A 75 9.41 5.24 -3.09
CA GLY A 75 8.04 4.80 -2.92
C GLY A 75 7.14 5.40 -3.97
N GLN A 76 5.90 4.94 -4.02
CA GLN A 76 4.89 5.50 -4.89
C GLN A 76 3.49 5.32 -4.30
N ASP A 77 2.54 6.06 -4.85
CA ASP A 77 1.12 5.73 -4.76
C ASP A 77 0.48 5.73 -6.15
N ASP A 78 -0.84 5.88 -6.23
CA ASP A 78 -1.57 5.96 -7.48
C ASP A 78 -1.27 7.22 -8.31
N ARG A 79 -0.76 8.29 -7.67
CA ARG A 79 -0.62 9.62 -8.28
C ARG A 79 0.82 10.10 -8.38
N ASN A 80 1.70 9.67 -7.50
CA ASN A 80 3.05 10.23 -7.35
C ASN A 80 4.11 9.14 -7.19
N TYR A 81 5.34 9.50 -7.58
CA TYR A 81 6.58 8.87 -7.14
C TYR A 81 7.20 9.69 -6.01
N TYR A 82 7.89 9.02 -5.08
CA TYR A 82 8.54 9.61 -3.92
C TYR A 82 9.99 9.13 -3.79
N TYR A 83 10.89 10.03 -3.45
CA TYR A 83 12.29 9.74 -3.15
C TYR A 83 12.68 10.35 -1.80
N PHE A 84 13.14 9.53 -0.87
CA PHE A 84 13.53 9.97 0.46
C PHE A 84 14.90 10.65 0.43
N THR A 85 14.97 11.90 0.90
CA THR A 85 16.22 12.65 0.98
C THR A 85 16.86 12.55 2.35
N GLY A 86 16.06 12.23 3.38
CA GLY A 86 16.46 12.26 4.78
C GLY A 86 16.82 13.65 5.30
N GLN A 87 16.57 14.71 4.51
CA GLN A 87 16.95 16.09 4.80
C GLN A 87 15.85 17.06 4.30
N GLY A 88 15.61 18.13 5.05
CA GLY A 88 14.58 19.13 4.75
C GLY A 88 13.20 18.77 5.32
N GLU A 89 12.24 19.68 5.11
CA GLU A 89 10.85 19.52 5.53
C GLU A 89 9.91 19.85 4.34
N PRO A 90 9.30 18.84 3.70
CA PRO A 90 9.38 17.41 4.01
C PRO A 90 10.72 16.76 3.62
N PRO A 91 11.11 15.63 4.25
CA PRO A 91 12.38 14.94 3.99
C PRO A 91 12.32 14.02 2.76
N TYR A 92 11.59 14.43 1.72
CA TYR A 92 11.44 13.69 0.49
C TYR A 92 11.10 14.60 -0.70
N LEU A 93 11.25 14.05 -1.89
CA LEU A 93 10.91 14.68 -3.15
C LEU A 93 9.73 13.96 -3.79
N VAL A 94 8.91 14.71 -4.54
CA VAL A 94 7.69 14.21 -5.19
C VAL A 94 7.79 14.44 -6.69
N MET A 95 7.35 13.45 -7.48
CA MET A 95 7.14 13.59 -8.91
C MET A 95 5.73 13.07 -9.27
N PRO A 96 4.82 13.93 -9.75
CA PRO A 96 3.51 13.50 -10.24
C PRO A 96 3.65 12.51 -11.41
N LYS A 97 2.91 11.40 -11.36
CA LYS A 97 2.91 10.39 -12.43
C LYS A 97 2.41 10.95 -13.76
N ALA A 98 1.50 11.91 -13.70
CA ALA A 98 1.01 12.61 -14.89
C ALA A 98 2.15 13.32 -15.65
N GLU A 99 3.06 13.97 -14.91
CA GLU A 99 4.20 14.70 -15.47
C GLU A 99 5.34 13.76 -15.89
N ALA A 100 5.53 12.66 -15.16
CA ALA A 100 6.53 11.64 -15.48
C ALA A 100 6.37 11.07 -16.91
N THR A 101 5.14 10.96 -17.43
CA THR A 101 4.91 10.46 -18.81
C THR A 101 5.48 11.35 -19.90
N ALA A 102 5.62 12.65 -19.64
CA ALA A 102 6.22 13.61 -20.56
C ALA A 102 7.73 13.75 -20.36
N CYS A 103 8.28 13.14 -19.31
CA CYS A 103 9.68 13.24 -18.95
C CYS A 103 10.51 12.18 -19.68
N ALA A 104 11.30 12.62 -20.67
CA ALA A 104 12.14 11.73 -21.45
C ALA A 104 13.22 11.07 -20.56
N GLY A 105 13.29 9.74 -20.60
CA GLY A 105 14.26 8.98 -19.80
C GLY A 105 13.89 8.86 -18.31
N PHE A 106 12.64 9.16 -17.94
CA PHE A 106 12.17 9.01 -16.57
C PHE A 106 12.29 7.58 -16.05
N GLU A 107 12.85 7.44 -14.84
CA GLU A 107 12.89 6.21 -14.06
C GLU A 107 12.41 6.46 -12.62
N GLY A 108 11.38 5.72 -12.19
CA GLY A 108 10.75 5.90 -10.87
C GLY A 108 11.66 5.61 -9.68
N THR A 109 12.76 4.88 -9.89
CA THR A 109 13.76 4.52 -8.88
C THR A 109 15.10 5.24 -9.07
N ASP A 110 15.13 6.28 -9.91
CA ASP A 110 16.29 7.17 -10.03
C ASP A 110 15.81 8.62 -10.07
N TYR A 111 15.83 9.28 -8.92
CA TYR A 111 15.34 10.66 -8.80
C TYR A 111 16.10 11.66 -9.68
N ARG A 112 17.31 11.32 -10.17
CA ARG A 112 18.11 12.18 -11.06
C ARG A 112 17.51 12.29 -12.45
N THR A 113 16.65 11.33 -12.82
CA THR A 113 15.91 11.33 -14.09
C THR A 113 14.58 12.08 -14.00
N TRP A 114 14.21 12.58 -12.82
CA TRP A 114 12.94 13.25 -12.63
C TRP A 114 13.05 14.70 -13.13
N CYS A 115 12.23 15.04 -14.12
CA CYS A 115 12.14 16.38 -14.70
C CYS A 115 11.64 17.36 -13.63
N ARG A 116 12.56 18.11 -13.03
CA ARG A 116 12.28 19.16 -12.04
C ARG A 116 12.63 20.52 -12.58
#